data_AF-A0A0K3B9L2-F1
#
_entry.id   AF-A0A0K3B9L2-F1
#
_cell.length_a   1.000
_cell.length_b   1.000
_cell.length_c   1.000
_cell.angle_alpha   90.00
_cell.angle_beta   90.00
_cell.angle_gamma   90.00
#
_symmetry.space_group_name_H-M   'P 1'
#
loop_
_entity.id
_entity.type
_entity.pdbx_description
1 polymer ?
#
loop_
_entity_poly.entity_id
_entity_poly.type
_entity_poly.pdbx_seq_one_letter_code
_entity_poly.pdbx_strand_id
1 'polypeptide(L)'
;MTAAPHRESTCDSGRSFAGSLICAPIELIRIFGPLVRHLVLPGRSSTAGDARPARTAGHSSLSPGHRGGSMEVTQVRIEDLMSDVLAGMAQEMPWLLGADIIAFRDECPVVYATYGVGITLQNIQEHLRAGPTRDAATTDGPVISDNIWRDKRWPALDLSRTSALYPQHARLLSKVNGVAALPGLQDDSGLIVVTTYLGETPNDNVLDTMARYERLVTADVAVLSSFSGTDQRTSRVLTALHRRDVIEQAKGVVMATCRTDHTMAWLLLQDACRRTNTNLNALAAELVRHVKSEVDTVGDSGTGRAAGELWTALRHIHTTAGI
;
A
#
# COMPACT_ATOMS: atom_id res chain seq x y z
N MET A 1 42.11 1.68 69.16
CA MET A 1 41.48 0.54 69.84
C MET A 1 39.99 0.56 69.49
N THR A 2 39.29 -0.51 69.07
CA THR A 2 39.62 -1.81 68.40
C THR A 2 38.27 -2.55 68.23
N ALA A 3 37.94 -3.28 67.16
CA ALA A 3 38.61 -3.58 65.90
C ALA A 3 37.56 -3.93 64.81
N ALA A 4 37.98 -4.09 63.54
CA ALA A 4 37.21 -4.84 62.54
C ALA A 4 37.45 -6.36 62.69
N PRO A 5 36.63 -7.20 62.05
CA PRO A 5 37.21 -8.30 61.29
C PRO A 5 36.68 -8.44 59.86
N HIS A 6 37.60 -8.73 58.94
CA HIS A 6 37.33 -9.34 57.62
C HIS A 6 36.95 -10.83 57.78
N ARG A 7 36.20 -11.37 56.82
CA ARG A 7 36.58 -12.50 55.93
C ARG A 7 35.48 -12.72 54.89
N GLU A 8 35.78 -12.67 53.59
CA GLU A 8 36.19 -13.81 52.72
C GLU A 8 35.11 -14.91 52.63
N SER A 9 34.78 -15.54 51.50
CA SER A 9 35.05 -15.39 50.05
C SER A 9 34.70 -16.76 49.45
N THR A 10 33.83 -16.84 48.45
CA THR A 10 33.84 -17.96 47.49
C THR A 10 33.19 -17.55 46.18
N CYS A 11 33.89 -17.82 45.07
CA CYS A 11 33.33 -17.75 43.72
C CYS A 11 32.62 -19.07 43.36
N ASP A 12 31.70 -18.95 42.40
CA ASP A 12 31.72 -19.64 41.10
C ASP A 12 30.50 -20.50 40.70
N SER A 13 30.31 -20.59 39.38
CA SER A 13 29.46 -21.50 38.59
C SER A 13 27.97 -21.16 38.37
N GLY A 14 27.71 -20.42 37.30
CA GLY A 14 27.24 -21.08 36.07
C GLY A 14 25.73 -21.13 35.75
N ARG A 15 25.30 -20.22 34.86
CA ARG A 15 24.31 -20.37 33.75
C ARG A 15 24.17 -18.98 33.11
N SER A 16 24.93 -18.63 32.08
CA SER A 16 24.77 -19.09 30.69
C SER A 16 23.32 -19.01 30.19
N PHE A 17 22.97 -17.87 29.60
CA PHE A 17 22.01 -17.80 28.51
C PHE A 17 22.61 -16.94 27.39
N ALA A 18 22.95 -17.60 26.28
CA ALA A 18 23.38 -16.96 25.06
C ALA A 18 22.17 -16.64 24.17
N GLY A 19 22.29 -15.61 23.33
CA GLY A 19 21.22 -15.04 22.51
C GLY A 19 21.45 -13.55 22.35
N SER A 20 22.41 -13.08 21.55
CA SER A 20 22.64 -13.38 20.13
C SER A 20 21.40 -13.10 19.27
N LEU A 21 21.29 -11.84 18.82
CA LEU A 21 20.83 -11.47 17.46
C LEU A 21 21.14 -9.99 17.18
N ILE A 22 22.43 -9.66 17.09
CA ILE A 22 22.91 -8.46 16.39
C ILE A 22 23.27 -8.90 14.97
N CYS A 23 22.33 -8.80 14.02
CA CYS A 23 22.58 -8.75 12.57
C CYS A 23 21.27 -8.73 11.76
N ALA A 24 21.00 -7.62 11.05
CA ALA A 24 20.57 -7.62 9.63
C ALA A 24 20.02 -6.23 9.21
N PRO A 25 20.63 -5.62 8.17
CA PRO A 25 19.87 -4.80 7.23
C PRO A 25 20.21 -5.14 5.76
N ILE A 26 20.00 -6.40 5.33
CA ILE A 26 20.27 -6.84 3.92
C ILE A 26 19.14 -7.71 3.30
N GLU A 27 18.05 -8.01 4.00
CA GLU A 27 16.94 -8.86 3.44
C GLU A 27 15.92 -8.11 2.55
N LEU A 28 16.13 -6.84 2.23
CA LEU A 28 15.24 -6.05 1.35
C LEU A 28 15.47 -6.31 -0.16
N ILE A 29 16.51 -7.06 -0.55
CA ILE A 29 16.83 -7.39 -1.96
C ILE A 29 16.37 -8.80 -2.36
N ARG A 30 15.99 -9.66 -1.40
CA ARG A 30 15.59 -11.06 -1.69
C ARG A 30 14.12 -11.27 -2.04
N ILE A 31 13.25 -10.32 -1.71
CA ILE A 31 11.79 -10.45 -1.92
C ILE A 31 11.42 -10.42 -3.42
N PHE A 32 12.24 -9.82 -4.28
CA PHE A 32 12.00 -9.71 -5.74
C PHE A 32 12.58 -10.86 -6.59
N GLY A 33 13.06 -11.94 -5.98
CA GLY A 33 13.80 -13.01 -6.66
C GLY A 33 13.02 -13.97 -7.58
N PRO A 34 11.89 -14.60 -7.17
CA PRO A 34 11.35 -15.76 -7.88
C PRO A 34 10.16 -15.50 -8.81
N LEU A 35 9.45 -14.37 -8.67
CA LEU A 35 8.07 -14.20 -9.16
C LEU A 35 7.93 -13.84 -10.66
N VAL A 36 8.98 -14.05 -11.46
CA VAL A 36 9.00 -13.77 -12.92
C VAL A 36 9.02 -15.06 -13.76
N ARG A 37 9.07 -16.26 -13.17
CA ARG A 37 9.33 -17.50 -13.94
C ARG A 37 8.14 -18.29 -14.52
N HIS A 38 6.88 -17.98 -14.17
CA HIS A 38 5.73 -18.83 -14.58
C HIS A 38 4.52 -18.08 -15.18
N LEU A 39 4.76 -17.07 -16.03
CA LEU A 39 3.74 -16.66 -17.02
C LEU A 39 3.85 -17.56 -18.27
N VAL A 40 3.25 -18.76 -18.18
CA VAL A 40 3.04 -19.63 -19.36
C VAL A 40 1.68 -19.27 -19.96
N LEU A 41 1.70 -18.52 -21.06
CA LEU A 41 0.48 -18.18 -21.81
C LEU A 41 -0.09 -19.44 -22.51
N PRO A 42 -1.39 -19.74 -22.37
CA PRO A 42 -2.02 -20.83 -23.11
C PRO A 42 -2.13 -20.45 -24.61
N GLY A 43 -1.55 -21.27 -25.47
CA GLY A 43 -1.58 -21.04 -26.92
C GLY A 43 -2.99 -21.11 -27.50
N ARG A 44 -3.39 -20.08 -28.25
CA ARG A 44 -4.65 -20.10 -29.01
C ARG A 44 -4.59 -21.12 -30.14
N SER A 45 -5.56 -22.02 -30.15
CA SER A 45 -5.86 -22.88 -31.29
C SER A 45 -6.38 -22.04 -32.47
N SER A 46 -5.84 -22.30 -33.67
CA SER A 46 -6.37 -21.76 -34.92
C SER A 46 -6.93 -22.90 -35.76
N THR A 47 -8.24 -22.90 -35.96
CA THR A 47 -8.96 -23.86 -36.81
C THR A 47 -9.35 -23.18 -38.12
N ALA A 48 -8.69 -23.55 -39.22
CA ALA A 48 -9.23 -23.45 -40.58
C ALA A 48 -8.42 -24.39 -41.49
N GLY A 49 -9.08 -25.36 -42.13
CA GLY A 49 -8.50 -26.08 -43.26
C GLY A 49 -8.85 -25.39 -44.57
N ASP A 50 -8.13 -25.68 -45.65
CA ASP A 50 -8.57 -26.70 -46.62
C ASP A 50 -7.46 -27.00 -47.66
N ALA A 51 -7.69 -28.05 -48.47
CA ALA A 51 -7.07 -28.38 -49.75
C ALA A 51 -5.64 -28.97 -49.77
N ARG A 52 -5.44 -29.88 -50.73
CA ARG A 52 -4.34 -30.85 -50.87
C ARG A 52 -3.75 -30.74 -52.32
N PRO A 53 -2.81 -31.60 -52.75
CA PRO A 53 -1.39 -31.29 -52.85
C PRO A 53 -0.85 -31.21 -54.31
N ALA A 54 0.39 -30.72 -54.51
CA ALA A 54 1.33 -31.31 -55.47
C ALA A 54 2.74 -30.66 -55.44
N ARG A 55 3.78 -31.42 -55.07
CA ARG A 55 5.01 -31.72 -55.86
C ARG A 55 6.22 -32.07 -54.99
N THR A 56 7.00 -33.00 -55.50
CA THR A 56 8.27 -33.52 -54.98
C THR A 56 9.49 -32.81 -55.58
N ALA A 57 10.65 -33.04 -54.93
CA ALA A 57 12.03 -32.82 -55.37
C ALA A 57 12.65 -31.42 -55.18
N GLY A 58 13.90 -31.37 -54.70
CA GLY A 58 14.76 -30.18 -54.79
C GLY A 58 15.69 -29.90 -53.60
N HIS A 59 16.84 -30.57 -53.58
CA HIS A 59 18.09 -30.29 -52.85
C HIS A 59 18.35 -28.92 -52.17
N SER A 60 18.93 -29.00 -50.97
CA SER A 60 20.15 -28.31 -50.49
C SER A 60 20.43 -26.84 -50.85
N SER A 61 20.62 -25.97 -49.83
CA SER A 61 21.95 -25.41 -49.47
C SER A 61 21.86 -24.43 -48.28
N LEU A 62 23.01 -24.07 -47.71
CA LEU A 62 23.17 -23.26 -46.49
C LEU A 62 23.05 -21.74 -46.74
N SER A 63 22.62 -21.01 -45.70
CA SER A 63 23.03 -19.62 -45.45
C SER A 63 22.84 -19.25 -43.96
N PRO A 64 23.90 -18.79 -43.25
CA PRO A 64 23.79 -18.39 -41.85
C PRO A 64 23.34 -16.93 -41.72
N GLY A 65 22.03 -16.69 -41.79
CA GLY A 65 21.46 -15.37 -41.52
C GLY A 65 21.43 -15.07 -40.02
N HIS A 66 22.35 -14.24 -39.53
CA HIS A 66 22.26 -13.63 -38.19
C HIS A 66 20.95 -12.82 -38.08
N ARG A 67 19.90 -13.40 -37.52
CA ARG A 67 18.80 -12.62 -36.94
C ARG A 67 19.21 -12.19 -35.55
N GLY A 68 19.79 -10.99 -35.49
CA GLY A 68 19.70 -10.18 -34.28
C GLY A 68 18.21 -9.92 -34.04
N GLY A 69 17.58 -10.72 -33.19
CA GLY A 69 16.26 -10.41 -32.67
C GLY A 69 16.40 -9.15 -31.85
N SER A 70 16.07 -8.00 -32.45
CA SER A 70 15.73 -6.82 -31.64
C SER A 70 14.62 -7.26 -30.72
N MET A 71 14.90 -7.31 -29.42
CA MET A 71 13.91 -7.57 -28.41
C MET A 71 12.97 -6.36 -28.47
N GLU A 72 11.84 -6.52 -29.14
CA GLU A 72 10.81 -5.50 -29.22
C GLU A 72 10.38 -5.21 -27.79
N VAL A 73 10.79 -4.04 -27.28
CA VAL A 73 10.44 -3.61 -25.93
C VAL A 73 8.97 -3.25 -26.00
N THR A 74 8.11 -4.23 -25.73
CA THR A 74 6.67 -4.03 -25.61
C THR A 74 6.46 -2.92 -24.59
N GLN A 75 5.93 -1.79 -25.04
CA GLN A 75 5.70 -0.63 -24.20
C GLN A 75 4.56 -0.95 -23.23
N VAL A 76 4.90 -1.51 -22.07
CA VAL A 76 3.96 -1.79 -20.99
C VAL A 76 3.32 -0.49 -20.54
N ARG A 77 1.99 -0.42 -20.59
CA ARG A 77 1.25 0.75 -20.12
C ARG A 77 0.93 0.61 -18.64
N ILE A 78 0.84 1.74 -17.94
CA ILE A 78 0.43 1.75 -16.53
C ILE A 78 -0.99 1.22 -16.35
N GLU A 79 -1.89 1.52 -17.29
CA GLU A 79 -3.28 1.04 -17.24
C GLU A 79 -3.38 -0.50 -17.34
N ASP A 80 -2.47 -1.14 -18.09
CA ASP A 80 -2.44 -2.60 -18.24
C ASP A 80 -1.99 -3.26 -16.92
N LEU A 81 -0.89 -2.78 -16.31
CA LEU A 81 -0.43 -3.27 -15.00
C LEU A 81 -1.49 -3.07 -13.91
N MET A 82 -2.09 -1.88 -13.83
CA MET A 82 -3.12 -1.61 -12.83
C MET A 82 -4.38 -2.47 -13.02
N SER A 83 -4.67 -2.86 -14.27
CA SER A 83 -5.74 -3.82 -14.57
C SER A 83 -5.39 -5.23 -14.11
N ASP A 84 -4.14 -5.68 -14.31
CA ASP A 84 -3.65 -6.97 -13.80
C ASP A 84 -3.62 -7.03 -12.27
N VAL A 85 -3.24 -5.93 -11.60
CA VAL A 85 -3.32 -5.78 -10.13
C VAL A 85 -4.75 -5.97 -9.64
N LEU A 86 -5.74 -5.30 -10.25
CA LEU A 86 -7.15 -5.45 -9.88
C LEU A 86 -7.69 -6.86 -10.21
N ALA A 87 -7.22 -7.48 -11.29
CA ALA A 87 -7.58 -8.85 -11.65
C ALA A 87 -7.04 -9.87 -10.62
N GLY A 88 -5.80 -9.68 -10.14
CA GLY A 88 -5.24 -10.47 -9.04
C GLY A 88 -6.03 -10.27 -7.74
N MET A 89 -6.34 -9.02 -7.39
CA MET A 89 -7.15 -8.69 -6.21
C MET A 89 -8.53 -9.36 -6.23
N ALA A 90 -9.18 -9.40 -7.40
CA ALA A 90 -10.47 -10.07 -7.58
C ALA A 90 -10.39 -11.61 -7.49
N GLN A 91 -9.25 -12.21 -7.81
CA GLN A 91 -9.03 -13.65 -7.61
C GLN A 91 -8.86 -14.00 -6.13
N GLU A 92 -8.25 -13.11 -5.34
CA GLU A 92 -8.01 -13.33 -3.91
C GLU A 92 -9.20 -12.94 -3.02
N MET A 93 -10.07 -12.01 -3.48
CA MET A 93 -11.31 -11.63 -2.80
C MET A 93 -12.55 -11.95 -3.65
N PRO A 94 -13.12 -13.17 -3.57
CA PRO A 94 -14.30 -13.57 -4.35
C PRO A 94 -15.58 -12.75 -4.11
N TRP A 95 -15.63 -11.98 -3.01
CA TRP A 95 -16.71 -11.05 -2.66
C TRP A 95 -16.48 -9.61 -3.13
N LEU A 96 -15.40 -9.35 -3.87
CA LEU A 96 -15.12 -8.07 -4.53
C LEU A 96 -16.09 -7.86 -5.70
N LEU A 97 -17.00 -6.88 -5.56
CA LEU A 97 -17.99 -6.56 -6.59
C LEU A 97 -17.51 -5.45 -7.53
N GLY A 98 -16.52 -4.68 -7.10
CA GLY A 98 -15.79 -3.73 -7.94
C GLY A 98 -14.59 -3.16 -7.21
N ALA A 99 -13.68 -2.55 -7.97
CA ALA A 99 -12.54 -1.81 -7.44
C ALA A 99 -12.12 -0.71 -8.41
N ASP A 100 -11.37 0.27 -7.93
CA ASP A 100 -10.73 1.30 -8.75
C ASP A 100 -9.34 1.65 -8.21
N ILE A 101 -8.45 2.08 -9.13
CA ILE A 101 -7.14 2.67 -8.82
C ILE A 101 -7.13 4.04 -9.49
N ILE A 102 -7.02 5.10 -8.70
CA ILE A 102 -7.23 6.48 -9.15
C ILE A 102 -6.16 7.39 -8.56
N ALA A 103 -5.49 8.17 -9.39
CA ALA A 103 -4.62 9.26 -8.93
C ALA A 103 -5.39 10.58 -8.85
N PHE A 104 -5.31 11.26 -7.70
CA PHE A 104 -5.89 12.59 -7.51
C PHE A 104 -4.81 13.65 -7.65
N ARG A 105 -4.91 14.45 -8.73
CA ARG A 105 -4.02 15.59 -8.98
C ARG A 105 -4.84 16.86 -9.11
N ASP A 106 -4.54 17.87 -8.30
CA ASP A 106 -5.15 19.20 -8.41
C ASP A 106 -6.70 19.16 -8.50
N GLU A 107 -7.33 18.28 -7.70
CA GLU A 107 -8.78 17.94 -7.69
C GLU A 107 -9.33 17.15 -8.91
N CYS A 108 -8.51 16.89 -9.93
CA CYS A 108 -8.84 16.07 -11.09
C CYS A 108 -8.47 14.59 -10.86
N PRO A 109 -9.44 13.65 -10.85
CA PRO A 109 -9.16 12.23 -10.78
C PRO A 109 -8.69 11.68 -12.14
N VAL A 110 -7.59 10.92 -12.13
CA VAL A 110 -7.12 10.13 -13.27
C VAL A 110 -7.32 8.66 -12.92
N VAL A 111 -8.23 8.00 -13.64
CA VAL A 111 -8.54 6.58 -13.45
C VAL A 111 -7.51 5.73 -14.19
N TYR A 112 -6.72 4.94 -13.46
CA TYR A 112 -5.75 4.01 -14.06
C TYR A 112 -6.36 2.66 -14.41
N ALA A 113 -7.21 2.12 -13.52
CA ALA A 113 -7.90 0.87 -13.75
C ALA A 113 -9.20 0.80 -12.94
N THR A 114 -10.15 0.00 -13.42
CA THR A 114 -11.40 -0.31 -12.71
C THR A 114 -11.81 -1.76 -12.92
N TYR A 115 -12.41 -2.36 -11.91
CA TYR A 115 -13.00 -3.69 -11.94
C TYR A 115 -14.47 -3.64 -11.53
N GLY A 116 -15.32 -4.49 -12.11
CA GLY A 116 -16.73 -4.65 -11.73
C GLY A 116 -17.52 -3.34 -11.71
N VAL A 117 -18.18 -3.03 -10.58
CA VAL A 117 -18.92 -1.77 -10.40
C VAL A 117 -18.03 -0.51 -10.28
N GLY A 118 -16.70 -0.66 -10.20
CA GLY A 118 -15.78 0.44 -9.87
C GLY A 118 -15.96 1.67 -10.74
N ILE A 119 -15.97 1.50 -12.08
CA ILE A 119 -16.22 2.61 -13.01
C ILE A 119 -17.57 3.30 -12.82
N THR A 120 -18.60 2.56 -12.40
CA THR A 120 -19.93 3.12 -12.17
C THR A 120 -19.97 3.95 -10.90
N LEU A 121 -19.40 3.44 -9.82
CA LEU A 121 -19.33 4.16 -8.55
C LEU A 121 -18.37 5.36 -8.64
N GLN A 122 -17.24 5.23 -9.34
CA GLN A 122 -16.35 6.35 -9.61
C GLN A 122 -17.03 7.47 -10.40
N ASN A 123 -17.72 7.17 -11.51
CA ASN A 123 -18.43 8.18 -12.30
C ASN A 123 -19.47 8.95 -11.45
N ILE A 124 -20.11 8.27 -10.49
CA ILE A 124 -21.07 8.90 -9.57
C ILE A 124 -20.36 9.75 -8.53
N GLN A 125 -19.26 9.27 -7.92
CA GLN A 125 -18.46 10.05 -6.97
C GLN A 125 -17.87 11.31 -7.61
N GLU A 126 -17.44 11.23 -8.87
CA GLU A 126 -16.97 12.38 -9.65
C GLU A 126 -18.10 13.38 -9.91
N HIS A 127 -19.27 12.91 -10.36
CA HIS A 127 -20.43 13.76 -10.60
C HIS A 127 -20.94 14.46 -9.33
N LEU A 128 -20.98 13.74 -8.20
CA LEU A 128 -21.37 14.26 -6.89
C LEU A 128 -20.28 15.10 -6.23
N ARG A 129 -19.03 14.98 -6.69
CA ARG A 129 -17.81 15.50 -6.03
C ARG A 129 -17.70 15.10 -4.55
N ALA A 130 -18.18 13.91 -4.21
CA ALA A 130 -18.20 13.37 -2.86
C ALA A 130 -18.23 11.83 -2.89
N GLY A 131 -17.61 11.17 -1.90
CA GLY A 131 -17.61 9.72 -1.78
C GLY A 131 -16.30 9.15 -1.21
N PRO A 132 -16.28 7.86 -0.84
CA PRO A 132 -15.17 7.23 -0.15
C PRO A 132 -13.81 7.40 -0.82
N THR A 133 -13.74 7.35 -2.15
CA THR A 133 -12.49 7.46 -2.92
C THR A 133 -11.92 8.87 -2.85
N ARG A 134 -12.79 9.89 -2.89
CA ARG A 134 -12.42 11.31 -2.76
C ARG A 134 -12.15 11.72 -1.31
N ASP A 135 -12.88 11.14 -0.36
CA ASP A 135 -12.62 11.34 1.07
C ASP A 135 -11.24 10.75 1.43
N ALA A 136 -10.89 9.57 0.93
CA ALA A 136 -9.56 8.97 1.13
C ALA A 136 -8.44 9.81 0.49
N ALA A 137 -8.72 10.47 -0.64
CA ALA A 137 -7.79 11.41 -1.27
C ALA A 137 -7.56 12.72 -0.48
N THR A 138 -8.35 12.99 0.56
CA THR A 138 -8.34 14.27 1.30
C THR A 138 -8.17 14.14 2.81
N THR A 139 -8.29 12.94 3.38
CA THR A 139 -8.23 12.70 4.84
C THR A 139 -6.94 11.99 5.31
N ASP A 140 -5.91 11.94 4.45
CA ASP A 140 -4.58 11.30 4.65
C ASP A 140 -4.60 9.80 5.04
N GLY A 141 -5.76 9.17 5.21
CA GLY A 141 -5.85 7.80 5.71
C GLY A 141 -7.06 6.98 5.23
N PRO A 142 -7.16 5.71 5.66
CA PRO A 142 -8.20 4.79 5.22
C PRO A 142 -9.63 5.29 5.46
N VAL A 143 -10.47 5.19 4.43
CA VAL A 143 -11.90 5.46 4.51
C VAL A 143 -12.67 4.15 4.36
N ILE A 144 -13.31 3.71 5.44
CA ILE A 144 -14.02 2.44 5.54
C ILE A 144 -15.49 2.71 5.87
N SER A 145 -16.41 1.93 5.29
CA SER A 145 -17.84 1.94 5.65
C SER A 145 -18.47 0.56 5.46
N ASP A 146 -19.29 0.16 6.43
CA ASP A 146 -20.06 -1.09 6.41
C ASP A 146 -21.23 -1.05 5.41
N ASN A 147 -21.72 0.15 5.08
CA ASN A 147 -22.84 0.37 4.17
C ASN A 147 -22.70 1.73 3.46
N ILE A 148 -22.09 1.74 2.28
CA ILE A 148 -21.85 2.93 1.46
C ILE A 148 -23.12 3.73 1.16
N TRP A 149 -24.27 3.05 1.01
CA TRP A 149 -25.57 3.65 0.67
C TRP A 149 -26.31 4.30 1.84
N ARG A 150 -25.85 4.06 3.08
CA ARG A 150 -26.44 4.58 4.33
C ARG A 150 -25.44 5.40 5.14
N ASP A 151 -24.23 5.59 4.61
CA ASP A 151 -23.20 6.37 5.28
C ASP A 151 -23.58 7.85 5.32
N LYS A 152 -23.59 8.42 6.52
CA LYS A 152 -23.98 9.83 6.74
C LYS A 152 -22.98 10.82 6.13
N ARG A 153 -21.77 10.38 5.76
CA ARG A 153 -20.80 11.19 5.02
C ARG A 153 -21.23 11.46 3.57
N TRP A 154 -21.97 10.54 2.95
CA TRP A 154 -22.30 10.59 1.52
C TRP A 154 -23.81 10.48 1.26
N PRO A 155 -24.67 11.35 1.83
CA PRO A 155 -26.13 11.24 1.72
C PRO A 155 -26.68 11.39 0.29
N ALA A 156 -25.86 11.85 -0.66
CA ALA A 156 -26.21 11.92 -2.09
C ALA A 156 -25.91 10.62 -2.86
N LEU A 157 -25.12 9.70 -2.29
CA LEU A 157 -24.74 8.42 -2.87
C LEU A 157 -25.81 7.35 -2.53
N ASP A 158 -26.97 7.48 -3.16
CA ASP A 158 -28.13 6.61 -2.95
C ASP A 158 -28.21 5.48 -3.98
N LEU A 159 -28.52 4.25 -3.52
CA LEU A 159 -28.66 3.06 -4.35
C LEU A 159 -29.77 3.20 -5.40
N SER A 160 -30.89 3.83 -5.04
CA SER A 160 -32.06 3.93 -5.92
C SER A 160 -31.77 4.81 -7.13
N ARG A 161 -31.22 6.01 -6.88
CA ARG A 161 -30.74 6.95 -7.90
C ARG A 161 -29.61 6.34 -8.73
N THR A 162 -28.64 5.71 -8.09
CA THR A 162 -27.51 5.03 -8.76
C THR A 162 -27.98 3.93 -9.70
N SER A 163 -28.93 3.09 -9.26
CA SER A 163 -29.50 2.01 -10.07
C SER A 163 -30.37 2.53 -11.22
N ALA A 164 -31.05 3.68 -11.06
CA ALA A 164 -31.81 4.32 -12.12
C ALA A 164 -30.91 4.94 -13.22
N LEU A 165 -29.73 5.46 -12.85
CA LEU A 165 -28.74 5.98 -13.79
C LEU A 165 -27.97 4.86 -14.53
N TYR A 166 -27.76 3.71 -13.88
CA TYR A 166 -27.02 2.58 -14.43
C TYR A 166 -27.81 1.26 -14.33
N PRO A 167 -28.95 1.13 -15.04
CA PRO A 167 -29.84 -0.02 -14.93
C PRO A 167 -29.16 -1.36 -15.28
N GLN A 168 -28.19 -1.35 -16.18
CA GLN A 168 -27.36 -2.51 -16.54
C GLN A 168 -26.53 -3.05 -15.36
N HIS A 169 -26.22 -2.21 -14.37
CA HIS A 169 -25.44 -2.59 -13.18
C HIS A 169 -26.30 -2.72 -11.91
N ALA A 170 -27.60 -2.39 -11.96
CA ALA A 170 -28.49 -2.36 -10.80
C ALA A 170 -28.45 -3.65 -9.94
N ARG A 171 -28.40 -4.83 -10.57
CA ARG A 171 -28.30 -6.14 -9.88
C ARG A 171 -26.98 -6.37 -9.14
N LEU A 172 -25.90 -5.71 -9.57
CA LEU A 172 -24.60 -5.80 -8.92
C LEU A 172 -24.43 -4.68 -7.87
N LEU A 173 -24.89 -3.47 -8.19
CA LEU A 173 -24.98 -2.34 -7.26
C LEU A 173 -25.83 -2.68 -6.03
N SER A 174 -26.96 -3.38 -6.20
CA SER A 174 -27.81 -3.83 -5.09
C SER A 174 -27.17 -4.89 -4.18
N LYS A 175 -26.00 -5.43 -4.55
CA LYS A 175 -25.19 -6.30 -3.69
C LYS A 175 -24.05 -5.56 -2.99
N VAL A 176 -23.66 -4.39 -3.48
CA VAL A 176 -22.63 -3.57 -2.82
C VAL A 176 -23.17 -3.14 -1.46
N ASN A 177 -22.36 -3.35 -0.43
CA ASN A 177 -22.66 -2.93 0.91
C ASN A 177 -21.43 -2.22 1.49
N GLY A 178 -20.36 -2.97 1.73
CA GLY A 178 -19.11 -2.42 2.25
C GLY A 178 -18.31 -1.65 1.20
N VAL A 179 -17.53 -0.68 1.67
CA VAL A 179 -16.48 -0.01 0.91
C VAL A 179 -15.26 0.23 1.79
N ALA A 180 -14.08 0.03 1.21
CA ALA A 180 -12.82 0.47 1.78
C ALA A 180 -12.01 1.19 0.69
N ALA A 181 -11.53 2.39 1.00
CA ALA A 181 -10.63 3.18 0.17
C ALA A 181 -9.33 3.41 0.95
N LEU A 182 -8.20 2.99 0.39
CA LEU A 182 -6.87 3.21 0.94
C LEU A 182 -6.13 4.27 0.13
N PRO A 183 -5.70 5.40 0.74
CA PRO A 183 -4.66 6.22 0.14
C PRO A 183 -3.33 5.46 0.16
N GLY A 184 -2.62 5.49 -0.96
CA GLY A 184 -1.33 4.84 -1.19
C GLY A 184 -0.22 5.85 -1.42
N LEU A 185 0.59 5.63 -2.46
CA LEU A 185 1.66 6.55 -2.86
C LEU A 185 1.11 7.93 -3.26
N GLN A 186 1.75 8.99 -2.75
CA GLN A 186 1.59 10.36 -3.25
C GLN A 186 2.85 10.80 -4.00
N ASP A 187 2.75 11.03 -5.31
CA ASP A 187 3.85 11.49 -6.15
C ASP A 187 3.41 12.60 -7.13
N ASP A 188 4.20 12.87 -8.17
CA ASP A 188 3.88 13.87 -9.21
C ASP A 188 2.62 13.52 -10.04
N SER A 189 2.16 12.26 -10.01
CA SER A 189 0.90 11.84 -10.66
C SER A 189 -0.34 12.15 -9.82
N GLY A 190 -0.16 12.40 -8.52
CA GLY A 190 -1.23 12.64 -7.55
C GLY A 190 -1.10 11.76 -6.31
N LEU A 191 -2.08 11.85 -5.42
CA LEU A 191 -2.31 10.82 -4.40
C LEU A 191 -3.07 9.66 -5.05
N ILE A 192 -2.46 8.49 -5.10
CA ILE A 192 -3.12 7.27 -5.56
C ILE A 192 -4.05 6.76 -4.45
N VAL A 193 -5.29 6.45 -4.80
CA VAL A 193 -6.28 5.80 -3.95
C VAL A 193 -6.67 4.48 -4.59
N VAL A 194 -6.70 3.42 -3.79
CA VAL A 194 -7.21 2.10 -4.16
C VAL A 194 -8.54 1.88 -3.44
N THR A 195 -9.65 1.80 -4.17
CA THR A 195 -10.99 1.55 -3.61
C THR A 195 -11.45 0.13 -3.91
N THR A 196 -12.11 -0.51 -2.94
CA THR A 196 -12.84 -1.76 -3.12
C THR A 196 -14.29 -1.62 -2.68
N TYR A 197 -15.20 -2.20 -3.45
CA TYR A 197 -16.63 -2.26 -3.19
C TYR A 197 -17.04 -3.72 -3.01
N LEU A 198 -17.62 -4.03 -1.87
CA LEU A 198 -17.71 -5.40 -1.35
C LEU A 198 -19.17 -5.81 -1.17
N GLY A 199 -19.43 -7.12 -1.26
CA GLY A 199 -20.74 -7.70 -0.88
C GLY A 199 -21.02 -7.68 0.62
N GLU A 200 -19.99 -7.48 1.43
CA GLU A 200 -19.99 -7.62 2.90
C GLU A 200 -19.28 -6.43 3.57
N THR A 201 -19.38 -6.34 4.90
CA THR A 201 -18.66 -5.34 5.69
C THR A 201 -17.14 -5.57 5.58
N PRO A 202 -16.31 -4.53 5.34
CA PRO A 202 -14.86 -4.67 5.32
C PRO A 202 -14.34 -5.15 6.68
N ASN A 203 -13.43 -6.12 6.68
CA ASN A 203 -12.76 -6.65 7.87
C ASN A 203 -11.24 -6.52 7.74
N ASP A 204 -10.50 -6.82 8.81
CA ASP A 204 -9.04 -6.65 8.85
C ASP A 204 -8.33 -7.41 7.71
N ASN A 205 -8.80 -8.60 7.34
CA ASN A 205 -8.22 -9.38 6.23
C ASN A 205 -8.42 -8.71 4.86
N VAL A 206 -9.53 -7.98 4.66
CA VAL A 206 -9.71 -7.12 3.47
C VAL A 206 -8.71 -5.97 3.49
N LEU A 207 -8.50 -5.31 4.63
CA LEU A 207 -7.56 -4.20 4.76
C LEU A 207 -6.11 -4.65 4.54
N ASP A 208 -5.70 -5.78 5.12
CA ASP A 208 -4.39 -6.40 4.91
C ASP A 208 -4.15 -6.77 3.44
N THR A 209 -5.19 -7.31 2.78
CA THR A 209 -5.17 -7.64 1.36
C THR A 209 -5.05 -6.39 0.50
N MET A 210 -5.88 -5.39 0.73
CA MET A 210 -5.79 -4.10 0.03
C MET A 210 -4.43 -3.43 0.25
N ALA A 211 -3.88 -3.45 1.47
CA ALA A 211 -2.57 -2.89 1.77
C ALA A 211 -1.42 -3.63 1.06
N ARG A 212 -1.56 -4.94 0.79
CA ARG A 212 -0.62 -5.70 -0.05
C ARG A 212 -0.71 -5.30 -1.51
N TYR A 213 -1.91 -5.16 -2.06
CA TYR A 213 -2.10 -4.75 -3.46
C TYR A 213 -1.76 -3.28 -3.70
N GLU A 214 -2.04 -2.39 -2.76
CA GLU A 214 -1.59 -0.99 -2.82
C GLU A 214 -0.05 -0.93 -2.84
N ARG A 215 0.66 -1.77 -2.06
CA ARG A 215 2.13 -1.85 -2.16
C ARG A 215 2.61 -2.31 -3.54
N LEU A 216 1.84 -3.15 -4.24
CA LEU A 216 2.12 -3.57 -5.61
C LEU A 216 1.88 -2.41 -6.61
N VAL A 217 0.74 -1.72 -6.54
CA VAL A 217 0.46 -0.47 -7.30
C VAL A 217 1.61 0.53 -7.14
N THR A 218 1.99 0.77 -5.91
CA THR A 218 3.06 1.69 -5.51
C THR A 218 4.43 1.27 -6.06
N ALA A 219 4.71 -0.04 -6.16
CA ALA A 219 5.91 -0.56 -6.80
C ALA A 219 5.87 -0.40 -8.34
N ASP A 220 4.74 -0.72 -8.99
CA ASP A 220 4.57 -0.61 -10.44
C ASP A 220 4.71 0.84 -10.91
N VAL A 221 4.15 1.80 -10.17
CA VAL A 221 4.31 3.25 -10.41
C VAL A 221 5.78 3.66 -10.31
N ALA A 222 6.53 3.15 -9.34
CA ALA A 222 7.95 3.43 -9.17
C ALA A 222 8.80 2.85 -10.32
N VAL A 223 8.51 1.61 -10.72
CA VAL A 223 9.19 0.92 -11.82
C VAL A 223 8.93 1.64 -13.15
N LEU A 224 7.68 1.94 -13.49
CA LEU A 224 7.34 2.66 -14.73
C LEU A 224 7.85 4.11 -14.73
N SER A 225 7.85 4.78 -13.58
CA SER A 225 8.47 6.11 -13.45
C SER A 225 9.98 6.06 -13.70
N SER A 226 10.65 4.97 -13.30
CA SER A 226 12.08 4.75 -13.55
C SER A 226 12.39 4.54 -15.04
N PHE A 227 11.54 3.79 -15.76
CA PHE A 227 11.66 3.62 -17.21
C PHE A 227 11.30 4.89 -18.02
N SER A 228 10.60 5.85 -17.42
CA SER A 228 10.20 7.12 -18.05
C SER A 228 11.35 8.13 -18.19
N GLY A 229 12.61 7.74 -17.91
CA GLY A 229 13.81 8.45 -18.38
C GLY A 229 14.10 9.83 -17.79
N THR A 230 13.47 10.19 -16.67
CA THR A 230 13.77 11.43 -15.94
C THR A 230 14.23 11.09 -14.53
N ASP A 231 15.54 11.21 -14.26
CA ASP A 231 16.15 10.92 -12.95
C ASP A 231 15.41 11.60 -11.78
N GLN A 232 14.86 12.79 -12.05
CA GLN A 232 14.09 13.55 -11.08
C GLN A 232 12.74 12.89 -10.73
N ARG A 233 12.06 12.22 -11.67
CA ARG A 233 10.81 11.48 -11.40
C ARG A 233 11.10 10.24 -10.57
N THR A 234 12.15 9.48 -10.92
CA THR A 234 12.64 8.33 -10.14
C THR A 234 12.98 8.74 -8.71
N SER A 235 13.77 9.79 -8.54
CA SER A 235 14.16 10.31 -7.22
C SER A 235 12.96 10.77 -6.38
N ARG A 236 11.93 11.36 -7.00
CA ARG A 236 10.70 11.77 -6.32
C ARG A 236 9.85 10.59 -5.87
N VAL A 237 9.65 9.56 -6.69
CA VAL A 237 8.91 8.36 -6.26
C VAL A 237 9.66 7.64 -5.13
N LEU A 238 10.98 7.51 -5.22
CA LEU A 238 11.81 6.99 -4.12
C LEU A 238 11.69 7.83 -2.84
N THR A 239 11.56 9.16 -2.96
CA THR A 239 11.31 10.05 -1.81
C THR A 239 9.93 9.84 -1.20
N ALA A 240 8.90 9.62 -2.03
CA ALA A 240 7.53 9.34 -1.58
C ALA A 240 7.41 7.96 -0.91
N LEU A 241 8.08 6.94 -1.46
CA LEU A 241 8.23 5.62 -0.82
C LEU A 241 8.89 5.74 0.56
N HIS A 242 10.02 6.44 0.64
CA HIS A 242 10.75 6.62 1.90
C HIS A 242 9.92 7.35 2.97
N ARG A 243 9.13 8.35 2.57
CA ARG A 243 8.17 9.05 3.44
C ARG A 243 7.13 8.09 4.03
N ARG A 244 6.55 7.24 3.18
CA ARG A 244 5.56 6.25 3.62
C ARG A 244 6.16 5.23 4.59
N ASP A 245 7.33 4.66 4.29
CA ASP A 245 8.01 3.70 5.17
C ASP A 245 8.23 4.26 6.58
N VAL A 246 8.49 5.56 6.69
CA VAL A 246 8.66 6.28 7.95
C VAL A 246 7.35 6.46 8.71
N ILE A 247 6.24 6.78 8.02
CA ILE A 247 4.90 6.83 8.64
C ILE A 247 4.46 5.44 9.13
N GLU A 248 4.66 4.38 8.35
CA GLU A 248 4.32 3.01 8.77
C GLU A 248 5.18 2.53 9.95
N GLN A 249 6.47 2.89 9.98
CA GLN A 249 7.32 2.66 11.16
C GLN A 249 6.81 3.44 12.39
N ALA A 250 6.39 4.69 12.23
CA ALA A 250 5.81 5.48 13.32
C ALA A 250 4.49 4.89 13.85
N LYS A 251 3.62 4.39 12.96
CA LYS A 251 2.40 3.67 13.34
C LYS A 251 2.73 2.40 14.12
N GLY A 252 3.69 1.60 13.64
CA GLY A 252 4.17 0.41 14.34
C GLY A 252 4.72 0.70 15.75
N VAL A 253 5.46 1.80 15.91
CA VAL A 253 5.90 2.31 17.23
C VAL A 253 4.72 2.60 18.15
N VAL A 254 3.70 3.32 17.67
CA VAL A 254 2.51 3.67 18.47
C VAL A 254 1.70 2.42 18.83
N MET A 255 1.47 1.52 17.87
CA MET A 255 0.80 0.23 18.08
C MET A 255 1.49 -0.59 19.17
N ALA A 256 2.81 -0.74 19.09
CA ALA A 256 3.61 -1.50 20.05
C ALA A 256 3.61 -0.85 21.45
N THR A 257 3.72 0.48 21.51
CA THR A 257 3.81 1.21 22.79
C THR A 257 2.48 1.26 23.52
N CYS A 258 1.40 1.60 22.81
CA CYS A 258 0.05 1.75 23.38
C CYS A 258 -0.78 0.46 23.37
N ARG A 259 -0.26 -0.65 22.82
CA ARG A 259 -1.00 -1.91 22.60
C ARG A 259 -2.35 -1.69 21.89
N THR A 260 -2.30 -0.96 20.79
CA THR A 260 -3.49 -0.51 20.07
C THR A 260 -3.44 -0.92 18.59
N ASP A 261 -4.60 -0.98 17.96
CA ASP A 261 -4.73 -1.37 16.55
C ASP A 261 -4.21 -0.29 15.58
N HIS A 262 -4.11 -0.68 14.31
CA HIS A 262 -3.64 0.18 13.22
C HIS A 262 -4.46 1.48 13.07
N THR A 263 -5.78 1.41 13.25
CA THR A 263 -6.70 2.54 13.08
C THR A 263 -6.55 3.54 14.23
N MET A 264 -6.47 3.06 15.46
CA MET A 264 -6.27 3.91 16.63
C MET A 264 -4.86 4.52 16.66
N ALA A 265 -3.82 3.77 16.29
CA ALA A 265 -2.46 4.29 16.18
C ALA A 265 -2.36 5.42 15.13
N TRP A 266 -3.07 5.28 14.01
CA TRP A 266 -3.20 6.32 13.00
C TRP A 266 -3.88 7.59 13.54
N LEU A 267 -4.99 7.44 14.27
CA LEU A 267 -5.69 8.57 14.88
C LEU A 267 -4.83 9.32 15.92
N LEU A 268 -4.04 8.59 16.71
CA LEU A 268 -3.12 9.19 17.69
C LEU A 268 -2.01 10.02 17.03
N LEU A 269 -1.41 9.53 15.93
CA LEU A 269 -0.41 10.29 15.17
C LEU A 269 -1.00 11.56 14.56
N GLN A 270 -2.18 11.47 13.93
CA GLN A 270 -2.87 12.64 13.41
C GLN A 270 -3.19 13.67 14.51
N ASP A 271 -3.63 13.21 15.68
CA ASP A 271 -3.97 14.11 16.78
C ASP A 271 -2.74 14.84 17.32
N ALA A 272 -1.61 14.14 17.43
CA ALA A 272 -0.33 14.76 17.75
C ALA A 272 0.08 15.81 16.69
N CYS A 273 -0.04 15.51 15.39
CA CYS A 273 0.22 16.47 14.31
C CYS A 273 -0.65 17.72 14.40
N ARG A 274 -1.96 17.57 14.65
CA ARG A 274 -2.89 18.70 14.80
C ARG A 274 -2.54 19.57 16.00
N ARG A 275 -2.31 18.96 17.17
CA ARG A 275 -1.95 19.68 18.42
C ARG A 275 -0.64 20.46 18.29
N THR A 276 0.31 19.92 17.53
CA THR A 276 1.67 20.48 17.37
C THR A 276 1.85 21.26 16.07
N ASN A 277 0.79 21.44 15.28
CA ASN A 277 0.79 22.05 13.95
C ASN A 277 1.98 21.61 13.06
N THR A 278 2.29 20.31 13.09
CA THR A 278 3.50 19.74 12.50
C THR A 278 3.15 18.77 11.37
N ASN A 279 3.92 18.81 10.28
CA ASN A 279 3.72 17.88 9.15
C ASN A 279 3.92 16.43 9.60
N LEU A 280 2.99 15.54 9.22
CA LEU A 280 2.97 14.15 9.63
C LEU A 280 4.25 13.37 9.28
N ASN A 281 4.83 13.58 8.08
CA ASN A 281 6.08 12.92 7.71
C ASN A 281 7.25 13.39 8.59
N ALA A 282 7.28 14.67 8.94
CA ALA A 282 8.31 15.23 9.80
C ALA A 282 8.18 14.70 11.24
N LEU A 283 6.95 14.65 11.79
CA LEU A 283 6.68 14.08 13.11
C LEU A 283 7.01 12.58 13.15
N ALA A 284 6.62 11.82 12.12
CA ALA A 284 6.91 10.40 12.02
C ALA A 284 8.42 10.12 11.94
N ALA A 285 9.17 10.89 11.13
CA ALA A 285 10.62 10.78 11.03
C ALA A 285 11.30 11.03 12.39
N GLU A 286 10.92 12.12 13.06
CA GLU A 286 11.46 12.46 14.37
C GLU A 286 11.06 11.42 15.43
N LEU A 287 9.83 10.90 15.44
CA LEU A 287 9.38 9.86 16.38
C LEU A 287 10.18 8.56 16.19
N VAL A 288 10.29 8.05 14.96
CA VAL A 288 11.06 6.85 14.64
C VAL A 288 12.55 7.03 15.01
N ARG A 289 13.08 8.24 14.85
CA ARG A 289 14.43 8.60 15.28
C ARG A 289 14.58 8.63 16.81
N HIS A 290 13.60 9.16 17.56
CA HIS A 290 13.59 9.12 19.04
C HIS A 290 13.47 7.70 19.60
N VAL A 291 12.85 6.75 18.88
CA VAL A 291 12.83 5.34 19.29
C VAL A 291 14.15 4.63 19.00
N LYS A 292 14.77 4.92 17.85
CA LYS A 292 16.08 4.34 17.46
C LYS A 292 17.25 4.93 18.26
N SER A 293 17.07 6.12 18.81
CA SER A 293 18.00 6.80 19.72
C SER A 293 17.48 6.69 21.15
N GLU A 294 17.89 5.68 21.91
CA GLU A 294 17.59 5.55 23.36
C GLU A 294 18.26 6.65 24.24
N VAL A 295 18.69 7.75 23.65
CA VAL A 295 19.32 8.90 24.31
C VAL A 295 18.41 10.12 24.15
N ASP A 296 18.15 10.80 25.27
CA ASP A 296 17.30 12.00 25.41
C ASP A 296 17.89 13.26 24.75
N THR A 297 18.30 13.18 23.47
CA THR A 297 18.58 14.35 22.66
C THR A 297 17.27 14.93 22.15
N VAL A 298 16.69 15.84 22.95
CA VAL A 298 15.61 16.74 22.53
C VAL A 298 16.04 17.41 21.23
N GLY A 299 15.37 17.06 20.13
CA GLY A 299 15.66 17.67 18.83
C GLY A 299 15.42 19.17 18.91
N ASP A 300 16.41 19.98 18.52
CA ASP A 300 16.32 21.44 18.68
C ASP A 300 15.32 22.11 17.72
N SER A 301 14.78 21.34 16.77
CA SER A 301 13.65 21.73 15.93
C SER A 301 12.31 21.63 16.68
N GLY A 302 11.33 22.46 16.33
CA GLY A 302 9.98 22.37 16.90
C GLY A 302 9.33 20.99 16.71
N THR A 303 9.56 20.37 15.54
CA THR A 303 9.18 18.99 15.22
C THR A 303 9.83 17.96 16.15
N GLY A 304 11.11 18.15 16.50
CA GLY A 304 11.84 17.27 17.41
C GLY A 304 11.29 17.31 18.83
N ARG A 305 10.95 18.50 19.32
CA ARG A 305 10.28 18.68 20.62
C ARG A 305 8.89 18.02 20.62
N ALA A 306 8.08 18.26 19.58
CA ALA A 306 6.77 17.63 19.40
C ALA A 306 6.85 16.08 19.40
N ALA A 307 7.85 15.51 18.73
CA ALA A 307 8.07 14.06 18.72
C ALA A 307 8.54 13.52 20.09
N GLY A 308 9.39 14.27 20.81
CA GLY A 308 9.82 13.92 22.17
C GLY A 308 8.69 13.99 23.20
N GLU A 309 7.85 15.02 23.14
CA GLU A 309 6.62 15.16 23.96
C GLU A 309 5.64 14.02 23.68
N LEU A 310 5.41 13.69 22.40
CA LEU A 310 4.60 12.53 22.00
C LEU A 310 5.19 11.23 22.56
N TRP A 311 6.48 10.97 22.37
CA TRP A 311 7.14 9.76 22.87
C TRP A 311 7.04 9.61 24.39
N THR A 312 7.25 10.71 25.12
CA THR A 312 7.09 10.77 26.59
C THR A 312 5.65 10.44 27.01
N ALA A 313 4.65 11.03 26.34
CA ALA A 313 3.24 10.75 26.61
C ALA A 313 2.87 9.27 26.33
N LEU A 314 3.32 8.71 25.21
CA LEU A 314 3.08 7.30 24.85
C LEU A 314 3.71 6.34 25.88
N ARG A 315 4.94 6.63 26.36
CA ARG A 315 5.61 5.85 27.41
C ARG A 315 4.90 5.94 28.76
N HIS A 316 4.35 7.09 29.13
CA HIS A 316 3.55 7.21 30.35
C HIS A 316 2.28 6.35 30.28
N ILE A 317 1.57 6.33 29.15
CA ILE A 317 0.41 5.44 28.94
C ILE A 317 0.81 3.97 29.14
N HIS A 318 1.94 3.54 28.55
CA HIS A 318 2.46 2.17 28.74
C HIS A 318 2.78 1.85 30.20
N THR A 319 3.36 2.79 30.94
CA THR A 319 3.76 2.58 32.34
C THR A 319 2.57 2.58 33.29
N THR A 320 1.52 3.38 33.00
CA THR A 320 0.32 3.47 33.84
C THR A 320 -0.71 2.37 33.53
N ALA A 321 -0.75 1.84 32.30
CA ALA A 321 -1.52 0.64 31.94
C ALA A 321 -0.79 -0.69 32.25
N GLY A 322 0.32 -0.61 33.00
CA GLY A 322 1.15 -1.72 33.44
C GLY A 322 0.89 -2.14 34.90
N ILE A 323 -0.38 -2.21 35.31
CA ILE A 323 -0.86 -2.87 36.55
C ILE A 323 -2.08 -3.71 36.21
#